data_AF-A0A562W9Z3-F1
#
_entry.id   AF-A0A562W9Z3-F1
#
_cell.length_a   1.000
_cell.length_b   1.000
_cell.length_c   1.000
_cell.angle_alpha   90.00
_cell.angle_beta   90.00
_cell.angle_gamma   90.00
#
_symmetry.space_group_name_H-M   'P 1'
#
loop_
_entity.id
_entity.type
_entity.pdbx_description
1 polymer ?
#
loop_
_entity_poly.entity_id
_entity_poly.type
_entity_poly.pdbx_seq_one_letter_code
_entity_poly.pdbx_strand_id
1 'polypeptide(L)'
;MELIYAELSSPGPVRDNNEDFVGFWQPQTLEEKRSHGAVAVLADGVGGLNHGEVASQLAVETALQTFREAPDGKSPQQLLTQMFNAANLAVYDKGMEDHGKSRMATTLCIAVFRNNEVVVGNVGDSRVYLVHKGEIKQLSTDHSYVGMQQKFGLISEQDAKTSEHRNILTRSVGQDPVIRVDVEDATVGKGDRVVLCSDGLYTHVADNEIADIASRLSPAQACRQLVALAEQRGTDDNLSVQVIQINDVEEITYYRGAPMYHKPSAPSDGYELHPGQTLDERFFITETISRSGMATIFKATDLKTRETVAVKVPFMEFESDAGFYARFEREEEIGLRLDHPYILRFVPVEEHRSRPYIVTEYLRGYTLAHLLNNVRPMPEKDAIKLASRVCEALAYMHEHGVIHRDLKPQNIMICYDGTIRIMDFGIAKAEEGRRITFAGFSPAVGTPDYMAPEQIKGKRGDARTDIYSLGAMLYEMVVGATPFEGENLFVVMNARVTGDPVAPRELNPNVSPQLEEVVLHAMERDPAKRYPTAAAMKGELDNLAAVSLTGRCDRLQKPTALKNGWNKARWVVLAVVIMAIVFILLLLLILQRGPAH
;
A
#
# COMPACT_ATOMS: atom_id res chain seq x y z
N MET A 1 14.27 -14.54 5.73
CA MET A 1 14.09 -14.06 7.12
C MET A 1 14.30 -15.23 8.07
N GLU A 2 15.09 -15.05 9.12
CA GLU A 2 15.22 -15.99 10.23
C GLU A 2 14.38 -15.54 11.42
N LEU A 3 13.52 -16.43 11.90
CA LEU A 3 12.56 -16.16 12.96
C LEU A 3 12.80 -17.07 14.15
N ILE A 4 12.74 -16.50 15.35
CA ILE A 4 12.59 -17.23 16.60
C ILE A 4 11.20 -16.89 17.12
N TYR A 5 10.36 -17.87 17.37
CA TYR A 5 9.01 -17.62 17.83
C TYR A 5 8.73 -18.41 19.10
N ALA A 6 7.75 -17.92 19.86
CA ALA A 6 7.10 -18.68 20.89
C ALA A 6 5.63 -18.25 20.96
N GLU A 7 4.79 -19.16 21.39
CA GLU A 7 3.37 -18.95 21.59
C GLU A 7 2.97 -19.52 22.94
N LEU A 8 1.93 -18.93 23.53
CA LEU A 8 1.28 -19.45 24.71
C LEU A 8 -0.20 -19.10 24.59
N SER A 9 -1.05 -20.10 24.74
CA SER A 9 -2.50 -19.96 24.75
C SER A 9 -3.05 -20.74 25.94
N SER A 10 -3.93 -20.14 26.72
CA SER A 10 -4.44 -20.66 27.99
C SER A 10 -5.91 -20.28 28.13
N PRO A 11 -6.76 -21.14 28.72
CA PRO A 11 -8.12 -20.75 29.06
C PRO A 11 -8.19 -19.60 30.09
N GLY A 12 -7.06 -19.25 30.72
CA GLY A 12 -7.01 -18.29 31.80
C GLY A 12 -7.47 -18.90 33.13
N PRO A 13 -7.60 -18.10 34.19
CA PRO A 13 -7.92 -18.60 35.52
C PRO A 13 -9.42 -18.87 35.74
N VAL A 14 -10.30 -18.40 34.85
CA VAL A 14 -11.76 -18.41 35.05
C VAL A 14 -12.50 -19.31 34.05
N ARG A 15 -12.13 -19.34 32.77
CA ARG A 15 -12.85 -20.12 31.75
C ARG A 15 -12.52 -21.61 31.86
N ASP A 16 -13.51 -22.47 31.59
CA ASP A 16 -13.32 -23.93 31.58
C ASP A 16 -12.64 -24.43 30.30
N ASN A 17 -12.82 -23.72 29.19
CA ASN A 17 -12.30 -24.06 27.87
C ASN A 17 -11.53 -22.88 27.26
N ASN A 18 -10.63 -23.19 26.33
CA ASN A 18 -9.88 -22.19 25.58
C ASN A 18 -10.53 -22.00 24.20
N GLU A 19 -11.19 -20.88 23.98
CA GLU A 19 -11.81 -20.51 22.71
C GLU A 19 -10.82 -19.77 21.79
N ASP A 20 -9.63 -19.41 22.30
CA ASP A 20 -8.55 -18.92 21.48
C ASP A 20 -7.80 -20.05 20.78
N PHE A 21 -7.33 -19.78 19.57
CA PHE A 21 -6.43 -20.66 18.86
C PHE A 21 -5.28 -19.89 18.22
N VAL A 22 -4.07 -20.41 18.37
CA VAL A 22 -2.84 -19.84 17.83
C VAL A 22 -2.18 -20.84 16.90
N GLY A 23 -1.51 -20.32 15.87
CA GLY A 23 -0.69 -21.16 15.03
C GLY A 23 0.43 -20.38 14.37
N PHE A 24 1.54 -21.08 14.14
CA PHE A 24 2.69 -20.60 13.41
C PHE A 24 3.16 -21.65 12.43
N TRP A 25 3.57 -21.22 11.24
CA TRP A 25 4.22 -22.09 10.28
C TRP A 25 5.37 -21.37 9.59
N GLN A 26 6.50 -22.08 9.46
CA GLN A 26 7.62 -21.65 8.66
C GLN A 26 8.21 -22.83 7.86
N PRO A 27 8.76 -22.58 6.66
CA PRO A 27 9.43 -23.59 5.88
C PRO A 27 10.73 -24.05 6.54
N GLN A 28 11.13 -25.29 6.24
CA GLN A 28 12.38 -25.87 6.77
C GLN A 28 13.59 -25.50 5.91
N THR A 29 13.38 -25.31 4.60
CA THR A 29 14.46 -24.97 3.68
C THR A 29 14.59 -23.46 3.48
N LEU A 30 15.80 -22.99 3.19
CA LEU A 30 16.04 -21.58 2.91
C LEU A 30 15.34 -21.12 1.62
N GLU A 31 15.25 -21.98 0.61
CA GLU A 31 14.60 -21.67 -0.67
C GLU A 31 13.08 -21.46 -0.52
N GLU A 32 12.41 -22.27 0.30
CA GLU A 32 10.99 -22.08 0.59
C GLU A 32 10.76 -20.87 1.53
N LYS A 33 11.67 -20.59 2.47
CA LYS A 33 11.61 -19.35 3.30
C LYS A 33 11.66 -18.10 2.44
N ARG A 34 12.33 -18.19 1.29
CA ARG A 34 12.51 -17.15 0.29
C ARG A 34 11.27 -17.00 -0.59
N SER A 35 10.79 -18.07 -1.22
CA SER A 35 9.62 -18.02 -2.10
C SER A 35 8.30 -17.79 -1.35
N HIS A 36 8.16 -18.43 -0.19
CA HIS A 36 6.88 -18.60 0.50
C HIS A 36 6.77 -17.71 1.74
N GLY A 37 7.83 -17.64 2.53
CA GLY A 37 7.84 -16.92 3.82
C GLY A 37 7.26 -17.74 4.97
N ALA A 38 7.05 -17.10 6.12
CA ALA A 38 6.45 -17.70 7.31
C ALA A 38 5.15 -16.98 7.67
N VAL A 39 4.33 -17.59 8.52
CA VAL A 39 3.05 -17.03 8.93
C VAL A 39 2.76 -17.29 10.39
N ALA A 40 2.26 -16.26 11.08
CA ALA A 40 1.68 -16.33 12.41
C ALA A 40 0.17 -16.02 12.30
N VAL A 41 -0.65 -16.78 13.01
CA VAL A 41 -2.11 -16.68 12.99
C VAL A 41 -2.65 -16.76 14.41
N LEU A 42 -3.55 -15.85 14.78
CA LEU A 42 -4.27 -15.88 16.04
C LEU A 42 -5.75 -15.63 15.77
N ALA A 43 -6.61 -16.44 16.39
CA ALA A 43 -8.05 -16.28 16.36
C ALA A 43 -8.60 -16.42 17.77
N ASP A 44 -9.59 -15.61 18.10
CA ASP A 44 -10.34 -15.62 19.35
C ASP A 44 -11.82 -15.90 19.02
N GLY A 45 -12.37 -16.96 19.60
CA GLY A 45 -13.72 -17.45 19.35
C GLY A 45 -14.76 -16.60 20.08
N VAL A 46 -15.81 -16.16 19.37
CA VAL A 46 -16.83 -15.31 20.01
C VAL A 46 -17.77 -16.14 20.89
N GLY A 47 -17.57 -16.02 22.22
CA GLY A 47 -18.40 -16.65 23.25
C GLY A 47 -19.84 -16.13 23.26
N GLY A 48 -20.81 -17.05 23.19
CA GLY A 48 -22.26 -16.76 23.17
C GLY A 48 -23.03 -17.57 22.12
N LEU A 49 -22.31 -18.13 21.16
CA LEU A 49 -22.78 -19.13 20.21
C LEU A 49 -21.97 -20.41 20.50
N ASN A 50 -22.61 -21.58 20.67
CA ASN A 50 -22.05 -22.79 21.31
C ASN A 50 -20.79 -23.46 20.68
N HIS A 51 -19.93 -22.75 19.94
CA HIS A 51 -18.84 -23.31 19.15
C HIS A 51 -17.66 -22.34 18.92
N GLY A 52 -17.34 -21.43 19.85
CA GLY A 52 -16.24 -20.47 19.73
C GLY A 52 -14.88 -21.13 19.45
N GLU A 53 -14.53 -22.15 20.23
CA GLU A 53 -13.33 -23.00 20.03
C GLU A 53 -13.27 -23.64 18.63
N VAL A 54 -14.40 -24.13 18.13
CA VAL A 54 -14.46 -24.74 16.80
C VAL A 54 -14.25 -23.69 15.71
N ALA A 55 -14.80 -22.48 15.89
CA ALA A 55 -14.68 -21.40 14.93
C ALA A 55 -13.23 -20.90 14.82
N SER A 56 -12.58 -20.63 15.96
CA SER A 56 -11.19 -20.14 16.00
C SER A 56 -10.22 -21.19 15.48
N GLN A 57 -10.35 -22.46 15.92
CA GLN A 57 -9.53 -23.56 15.42
C GLN A 57 -9.69 -23.73 13.90
N LEU A 58 -10.93 -23.80 13.41
CA LEU A 58 -11.19 -23.97 11.98
C LEU A 58 -10.62 -22.81 11.15
N ALA A 59 -10.76 -21.57 11.63
CA ALA A 59 -10.19 -20.40 10.96
C ALA A 59 -8.66 -20.48 10.86
N VAL A 60 -7.98 -20.79 11.96
CA VAL A 60 -6.52 -20.87 12.02
C VAL A 60 -5.99 -22.03 11.17
N GLU A 61 -6.57 -23.23 11.32
CA GLU A 61 -6.14 -24.41 10.56
C GLU A 61 -6.33 -24.21 9.06
N THR A 62 -7.48 -23.66 8.65
CA THR A 62 -7.78 -23.35 7.25
C THR A 62 -6.84 -22.28 6.69
N ALA A 63 -6.56 -21.23 7.46
CA ALA A 63 -5.62 -20.17 7.08
C ALA A 63 -4.21 -20.74 6.90
N LEU A 64 -3.72 -21.55 7.84
CA LEU A 64 -2.41 -22.20 7.75
C LEU A 64 -2.34 -23.22 6.61
N GLN A 65 -3.40 -23.98 6.37
CA GLN A 65 -3.46 -24.91 5.24
C GLN A 65 -3.42 -24.15 3.91
N THR A 66 -4.24 -23.10 3.78
CA THR A 66 -4.28 -22.25 2.58
C THR A 66 -2.93 -21.61 2.31
N PHE A 67 -2.22 -21.17 3.35
CA PHE A 67 -0.86 -20.67 3.20
C PHE A 67 0.08 -21.77 2.71
N ARG A 68 0.11 -22.94 3.36
CA ARG A 68 0.98 -24.07 3.00
C ARG A 68 0.78 -24.59 1.57
N GLU A 69 -0.46 -24.62 1.11
CA GLU A 69 -0.83 -25.15 -0.21
C GLU A 69 -0.77 -24.10 -1.33
N ALA A 70 -0.57 -22.82 -0.98
CA ALA A 70 -0.50 -21.79 -1.98
C ALA A 70 0.70 -22.00 -2.92
N PRO A 71 0.54 -21.82 -4.24
CA PRO A 71 1.66 -21.89 -5.16
C PRO A 71 2.64 -20.74 -4.94
N ASP A 72 3.92 -21.03 -5.17
CA ASP A 72 5.01 -20.05 -5.13
C ASP A 72 4.74 -18.83 -6.02
N GLY A 73 5.25 -17.67 -5.61
CA GLY A 73 5.22 -16.43 -6.40
C GLY A 73 4.01 -15.51 -6.15
N LYS A 74 3.06 -15.88 -5.29
CA LYS A 74 2.02 -14.95 -4.81
C LYS A 74 2.63 -13.88 -3.90
N SER A 75 2.12 -12.65 -3.95
CA SER A 75 2.50 -11.60 -2.98
C SER A 75 1.96 -11.92 -1.57
N PRO A 76 2.54 -11.40 -0.48
CA PRO A 76 2.07 -11.68 0.87
C PRO A 76 0.62 -11.20 1.05
N GLN A 77 0.26 -10.07 0.43
CA GLN A 77 -1.11 -9.55 0.41
C GLN A 77 -2.09 -10.49 -0.32
N GLN A 78 -1.69 -11.10 -1.45
CA GLN A 78 -2.54 -12.09 -2.14
C GLN A 78 -2.72 -13.37 -1.33
N LEU A 79 -1.66 -13.83 -0.64
CA LEU A 79 -1.74 -14.97 0.27
C LEU A 79 -2.71 -14.66 1.41
N LEU A 80 -2.55 -13.50 2.03
CA LEU A 80 -3.38 -13.04 3.13
C LEU A 80 -4.86 -12.98 2.74
N THR A 81 -5.20 -12.35 1.61
CA THR A 81 -6.57 -12.31 1.10
C THR A 81 -7.16 -13.71 0.88
N GLN A 82 -6.36 -14.65 0.37
CA GLN A 82 -6.82 -16.03 0.19
C GLN A 82 -7.06 -16.75 1.51
N MET A 83 -6.15 -16.58 2.47
CA MET A 83 -6.28 -17.16 3.81
C MET A 83 -7.55 -16.67 4.51
N PHE A 84 -7.81 -15.36 4.50
CA PHE A 84 -9.02 -14.79 5.09
C PHE A 84 -10.30 -15.27 4.39
N ASN A 85 -10.32 -15.31 3.06
CA ASN A 85 -11.50 -15.79 2.33
C ASN A 85 -11.77 -17.28 2.59
N ALA A 86 -10.72 -18.10 2.61
CA ALA A 86 -10.85 -19.53 2.90
C ALA A 86 -11.31 -19.77 4.34
N ALA A 87 -10.68 -19.11 5.32
CA ALA A 87 -11.07 -19.20 6.73
C ALA A 87 -12.52 -18.72 6.95
N ASN A 88 -12.91 -17.59 6.33
CA ASN A 88 -14.26 -17.07 6.43
C ASN A 88 -15.30 -18.02 5.87
N LEU A 89 -15.06 -18.57 4.68
CA LEU A 89 -15.97 -19.52 4.07
C LEU A 89 -16.07 -20.81 4.87
N ALA A 90 -14.95 -21.33 5.40
CA ALA A 90 -14.94 -22.52 6.23
C ALA A 90 -15.78 -22.35 7.51
N VAL A 91 -15.58 -21.24 8.24
CA VAL A 91 -16.35 -20.95 9.46
C VAL A 91 -17.82 -20.69 9.13
N TYR A 92 -18.11 -19.95 8.05
CA TYR A 92 -19.47 -19.67 7.61
C TYR A 92 -20.23 -20.95 7.24
N ASP A 93 -19.64 -21.80 6.39
CA ASP A 93 -20.25 -23.06 5.96
C ASP A 93 -20.48 -23.99 7.14
N LYS A 94 -19.51 -24.07 8.07
CA LYS A 94 -19.65 -24.85 9.30
C LYS A 94 -20.80 -24.37 10.18
N GLY A 95 -20.99 -23.06 10.30
CA GLY A 95 -22.13 -22.47 11.01
C GLY A 95 -23.48 -22.70 10.32
N MET A 96 -23.49 -23.02 9.03
CA MET A 96 -24.72 -23.31 8.27
C MET A 96 -25.14 -24.80 8.30
N GLU A 97 -24.25 -25.73 8.64
CA GLU A 97 -24.54 -27.18 8.67
C GLU A 97 -25.71 -27.56 9.58
N ASP A 98 -25.95 -26.82 10.68
CA ASP A 98 -27.06 -27.04 11.62
C ASP A 98 -28.29 -26.14 11.33
N HIS A 99 -28.65 -25.99 10.05
CA HIS A 99 -29.76 -25.14 9.59
C HIS A 99 -29.69 -23.68 10.10
N GLY A 100 -28.48 -23.15 10.32
CA GLY A 100 -28.25 -21.79 10.82
C GLY A 100 -28.62 -21.56 12.30
N LYS A 101 -28.86 -22.61 13.08
CA LYS A 101 -29.12 -22.52 14.53
C LYS A 101 -27.87 -22.19 15.34
N SER A 102 -26.70 -22.58 14.83
CA SER A 102 -25.39 -22.36 15.46
C SER A 102 -24.55 -21.46 14.57
N ARG A 103 -24.78 -20.13 14.63
CA ARG A 103 -23.87 -19.18 13.95
C ARG A 103 -22.50 -19.28 14.58
N MET A 104 -21.44 -19.42 13.80
CA MET A 104 -20.06 -19.46 14.29
C MET A 104 -19.36 -18.16 13.90
N ALA A 105 -18.61 -17.58 14.83
CA ALA A 105 -17.86 -16.37 14.57
C ALA A 105 -16.56 -16.35 15.37
N THR A 106 -15.53 -15.75 14.81
CA THR A 106 -14.22 -15.61 15.45
C THR A 106 -13.52 -14.35 14.93
N THR A 107 -12.59 -13.80 15.72
CA THR A 107 -11.60 -12.86 15.22
C THR A 107 -10.54 -13.60 14.40
N LEU A 108 -9.76 -12.88 13.61
CA LEU A 108 -8.63 -13.46 12.91
C LEU A 108 -7.58 -12.38 12.62
N CYS A 109 -6.40 -12.58 13.19
CA CYS A 109 -5.17 -11.84 12.92
C CYS A 109 -4.20 -12.75 12.18
N ILE A 110 -3.66 -12.29 11.06
CA ILE A 110 -2.63 -13.00 10.29
C ILE A 110 -1.45 -12.07 10.07
N ALA A 111 -0.24 -12.52 10.40
CA ALA A 111 1.01 -11.85 10.05
C ALA A 111 1.83 -12.74 9.11
N VAL A 112 2.00 -12.32 7.86
CA VAL A 112 2.83 -13.00 6.86
C VAL A 112 4.21 -12.33 6.84
N PHE A 113 5.24 -13.11 7.15
CA PHE A 113 6.63 -12.68 7.17
C PHE A 113 7.31 -13.13 5.89
N ARG A 114 7.77 -12.19 5.08
CA ARG A 114 8.58 -12.52 3.92
C ARG A 114 9.60 -11.42 3.66
N ASN A 115 10.81 -11.83 3.30
CA ASN A 115 11.91 -10.92 3.02
C ASN A 115 12.23 -10.04 4.24
N ASN A 116 12.07 -8.72 4.13
CA ASN A 116 12.21 -7.70 5.17
C ASN A 116 10.86 -7.05 5.52
N GLU A 117 9.74 -7.70 5.19
CA GLU A 117 8.40 -7.18 5.39
C GLU A 117 7.57 -8.13 6.24
N VAL A 118 6.71 -7.56 7.07
CA VAL A 118 5.57 -8.23 7.66
C VAL A 118 4.29 -7.59 7.10
N VAL A 119 3.40 -8.41 6.55
CA VAL A 119 2.09 -7.97 6.08
C VAL A 119 1.05 -8.54 7.03
N VAL A 120 0.32 -7.64 7.68
CA VAL A 120 -0.67 -7.94 8.72
C VAL A 120 -2.06 -7.76 8.14
N GLY A 121 -2.93 -8.71 8.44
CA GLY A 121 -4.35 -8.65 8.15
C GLY A 121 -5.14 -8.86 9.42
N ASN A 122 -6.19 -8.09 9.62
CA ASN A 122 -7.02 -8.20 10.81
C ASN A 122 -8.52 -8.13 10.49
N VAL A 123 -9.29 -9.00 11.16
CA VAL A 123 -10.74 -8.88 11.36
C VAL A 123 -11.06 -9.22 12.82
N GLY A 124 -11.80 -8.36 13.50
CA GLY A 124 -12.01 -8.45 14.95
C GLY A 124 -11.10 -7.49 15.72
N ASP A 125 -10.91 -7.75 17.01
CA ASP A 125 -10.21 -6.90 17.97
C ASP A 125 -8.98 -7.56 18.62
N SER A 126 -8.60 -8.74 18.17
CA SER A 126 -7.24 -9.24 18.41
C SER A 126 -6.21 -8.27 17.82
N ARG A 127 -5.04 -8.17 18.48
CA ARG A 127 -4.04 -7.16 18.15
C ARG A 127 -2.74 -7.73 17.63
N VAL A 128 -2.13 -6.99 16.71
CA VAL A 128 -0.77 -7.23 16.22
C VAL A 128 0.06 -5.98 16.44
N TYR A 129 1.20 -6.13 17.11
CA TYR A 129 2.14 -5.05 17.40
C TYR A 129 3.49 -5.30 16.74
N LEU A 130 4.11 -4.22 16.27
CA LEU A 130 5.54 -4.17 15.97
C LEU A 130 6.25 -3.47 17.13
N VAL A 131 7.23 -4.15 17.71
CA VAL A 131 8.12 -3.57 18.72
C VAL A 131 9.50 -3.36 18.12
N HIS A 132 9.92 -2.11 18.02
CA HIS A 132 11.21 -1.68 17.49
C HIS A 132 11.94 -0.83 18.52
N LYS A 133 13.12 -1.25 18.98
CA LYS A 133 13.94 -0.52 19.97
C LYS A 133 13.18 -0.07 21.23
N GLY A 134 12.22 -0.88 21.69
CA GLY A 134 11.40 -0.59 22.86
C GLY A 134 10.18 0.31 22.59
N GLU A 135 10.01 0.81 21.38
CA GLU A 135 8.78 1.49 20.93
C GLU A 135 7.81 0.46 20.35
N ILE A 136 6.51 0.65 20.60
CA ILE A 136 5.44 -0.23 20.15
C ILE A 136 4.51 0.51 19.20
N LYS A 137 4.24 -0.11 18.05
CA LYS A 137 3.26 0.34 17.06
C LYS A 137 2.22 -0.77 16.86
N GLN A 138 0.94 -0.46 17.06
CA GLN A 138 -0.14 -1.36 16.66
C GLN A 138 -0.26 -1.37 15.12
N LEU A 139 -0.23 -2.56 14.52
CA LEU A 139 -0.41 -2.79 13.08
C LEU A 139 -1.85 -3.21 12.73
N SER A 140 -2.61 -3.72 13.70
CA SER A 140 -4.03 -4.04 13.53
C SER A 140 -4.94 -2.83 13.81
N THR A 141 -6.17 -2.87 13.29
CA THR A 141 -7.24 -1.94 13.66
C THR A 141 -8.36 -2.70 14.37
N ASP A 142 -8.72 -2.27 15.58
CA ASP A 142 -9.75 -2.95 16.37
C ASP A 142 -11.14 -2.78 15.72
N HIS A 143 -11.80 -3.90 15.43
CA HIS A 143 -13.16 -3.93 14.90
C HIS A 143 -14.21 -4.17 16.00
N SER A 144 -14.10 -3.48 17.13
CA SER A 144 -15.11 -3.52 18.19
C SER A 144 -15.96 -2.24 18.22
N TYR A 145 -17.15 -2.32 18.81
CA TYR A 145 -18.05 -1.17 18.98
C TYR A 145 -17.38 -0.06 19.79
N VAL A 146 -16.66 -0.44 20.83
CA VAL A 146 -15.88 0.47 21.67
C VAL A 146 -14.69 1.05 20.92
N GLY A 147 -13.96 0.24 20.15
CA GLY A 147 -12.88 0.72 19.27
C GLY A 147 -13.39 1.76 18.27
N MET A 148 -14.59 1.55 17.72
CA MET A 148 -15.27 2.52 16.86
C MET A 148 -15.58 3.83 17.60
N GLN A 149 -16.13 3.76 18.81
CA GLN A 149 -16.42 4.96 19.62
C GLN A 149 -15.14 5.74 19.97
N GLN A 150 -14.07 5.06 20.35
CA GLN A 150 -12.77 5.66 20.62
C GLN A 150 -12.19 6.32 19.35
N LYS A 151 -12.27 5.65 18.20
CA LYS A 151 -11.83 6.17 16.90
C LYS A 151 -12.58 7.44 16.49
N PHE A 152 -13.85 7.56 16.86
CA PHE A 152 -14.66 8.76 16.63
C PHE A 152 -14.53 9.82 17.75
N GLY A 153 -13.69 9.60 18.76
CA GLY A 153 -13.49 10.51 19.88
C GLY A 153 -14.71 10.64 20.80
N LEU A 154 -15.60 9.64 20.80
CA LEU A 154 -16.83 9.64 21.59
C LEU A 154 -16.60 9.25 23.05
N ILE A 155 -15.53 8.50 23.32
CA ILE A 155 -15.14 8.03 24.65
C ILE A 155 -13.61 8.08 24.78
N SER A 156 -13.10 8.24 26.00
CA SER A 156 -11.66 8.16 26.25
C SER A 156 -11.17 6.71 26.19
N GLU A 157 -9.85 6.52 26.07
CA GLU A 157 -9.25 5.18 26.15
C GLU A 157 -9.55 4.48 27.50
N GLN A 158 -9.64 5.26 28.58
CA GLN A 158 -9.97 4.73 29.90
C GLN A 158 -11.43 4.28 29.97
N ASP A 159 -12.35 5.07 29.40
CA ASP A 159 -13.78 4.74 29.35
C ASP A 159 -14.03 3.51 28.46
N ALA A 160 -13.28 3.41 27.35
CA ALA A 160 -13.30 2.27 26.45
C ALA A 160 -12.96 0.95 27.18
N LYS A 161 -11.87 0.95 27.97
CA LYS A 161 -11.44 -0.23 28.76
C LYS A 161 -12.49 -0.69 29.77
N THR A 162 -13.30 0.23 30.30
CA THR A 162 -14.34 -0.08 31.31
C THR A 162 -15.75 -0.29 30.73
N SER A 163 -15.93 -0.18 29.42
CA SER A 163 -17.25 -0.25 28.79
C SER A 163 -17.85 -1.66 28.83
N GLU A 164 -19.17 -1.73 29.11
CA GLU A 164 -19.95 -2.98 29.04
C GLU A 164 -20.05 -3.53 27.60
N HIS A 165 -19.77 -2.70 26.59
CA HIS A 165 -19.85 -3.06 25.18
C HIS A 165 -18.49 -3.42 24.55
N ARG A 166 -17.44 -3.59 25.36
CA ARG A 166 -16.07 -3.81 24.86
C ARG A 166 -15.93 -5.07 24.00
N ASN A 167 -16.71 -6.11 24.29
CA ASN A 167 -16.70 -7.40 23.58
C ASN A 167 -17.63 -7.45 22.35
N ILE A 168 -18.26 -6.32 21.95
CA ILE A 168 -19.16 -6.31 20.79
C ILE A 168 -18.34 -6.07 19.52
N LEU A 169 -18.15 -7.12 18.73
CA LEU A 169 -17.50 -7.02 17.42
C LEU A 169 -18.42 -6.37 16.38
N THR A 170 -17.83 -5.46 15.60
CA THR A 170 -18.43 -4.82 14.41
C THR A 170 -18.08 -5.56 13.13
N ARG A 171 -17.07 -6.44 13.19
CA ARG A 171 -16.66 -7.33 12.11
C ARG A 171 -16.04 -8.60 12.69
N SER A 172 -16.44 -9.76 12.18
CA SER A 172 -15.86 -11.06 12.55
C SER A 172 -15.82 -12.00 11.35
N VAL A 173 -14.97 -13.01 11.41
CA VAL A 173 -14.92 -14.12 10.45
C VAL A 173 -16.12 -15.05 10.67
N GLY A 174 -16.76 -15.52 9.60
CA GLY A 174 -17.83 -16.52 9.64
C GLY A 174 -19.25 -15.98 9.75
N GLN A 175 -19.43 -14.67 9.95
CA GLN A 175 -20.78 -14.05 10.01
C GLN A 175 -21.44 -13.91 8.65
N ASP A 176 -20.66 -13.51 7.63
CA ASP A 176 -21.12 -13.27 6.27
C ASP A 176 -20.27 -14.08 5.28
N PRO A 177 -20.80 -14.45 4.10
CA PRO A 177 -20.03 -15.20 3.09
C PRO A 177 -18.90 -14.38 2.44
N VAL A 178 -18.93 -13.05 2.60
CA VAL A 178 -17.91 -12.14 2.10
C VAL A 178 -17.34 -11.35 3.27
N ILE A 179 -16.01 -11.28 3.35
CA ILE A 179 -15.30 -10.61 4.44
C ILE A 179 -14.46 -9.45 3.91
N ARG A 180 -14.47 -8.33 4.64
CA ARG A 180 -13.56 -7.22 4.41
C ARG A 180 -12.41 -7.30 5.39
N VAL A 181 -11.19 -7.30 4.88
CA VAL A 181 -9.96 -7.41 5.68
C VAL A 181 -9.24 -6.07 5.67
N ASP A 182 -8.82 -5.61 6.85
CA ASP A 182 -7.93 -4.46 6.96
C ASP A 182 -6.49 -4.99 6.87
N VAL A 183 -5.67 -4.38 6.02
CA VAL A 183 -4.31 -4.83 5.72
C VAL A 183 -3.33 -3.68 5.96
N GLU A 184 -2.25 -3.96 6.68
CA GLU A 184 -1.15 -3.04 6.96
C GLU A 184 0.18 -3.77 6.71
N ASP A 185 1.14 -3.13 6.08
CA ASP A 185 2.50 -3.63 5.93
C ASP A 185 3.50 -2.84 6.78
N ALA A 186 4.56 -3.50 7.21
CA ALA A 186 5.67 -2.86 7.88
C ALA A 186 7.00 -3.48 7.46
N THR A 187 7.99 -2.62 7.23
CA THR A 187 9.38 -3.07 7.08
C THR A 187 9.95 -3.43 8.43
N VAL A 188 10.61 -4.58 8.52
CA VAL A 188 11.17 -5.10 9.75
C VAL A 188 12.65 -5.44 9.58
N GLY A 189 13.41 -5.23 10.64
CA GLY A 189 14.84 -5.47 10.70
C GLY A 189 15.23 -6.46 11.80
N LYS A 190 16.53 -6.78 11.83
CA LYS A 190 17.13 -7.58 12.89
C LYS A 190 16.88 -6.93 14.26
N GLY A 191 16.37 -7.73 15.19
CA GLY A 191 16.07 -7.30 16.55
C GLY A 191 14.62 -6.90 16.77
N ASP A 192 13.84 -6.68 15.71
CA ASP A 192 12.43 -6.35 15.83
C ASP A 192 11.62 -7.53 16.39
N ARG A 193 10.48 -7.23 16.99
CA ARG A 193 9.51 -8.21 17.45
C ARG A 193 8.14 -7.92 16.85
N VAL A 194 7.46 -8.97 16.43
CA VAL A 194 6.03 -8.91 16.13
C VAL A 194 5.29 -9.69 17.21
N VAL A 195 4.32 -9.05 17.85
CA VAL A 195 3.53 -9.62 18.96
C VAL A 195 2.08 -9.71 18.54
N LEU A 196 1.49 -10.92 18.57
CA LEU A 196 0.05 -11.13 18.36
C LEU A 196 -0.56 -11.45 19.73
N CYS A 197 -1.71 -10.86 20.08
CA CYS A 197 -2.39 -11.18 21.33
C CYS A 197 -3.91 -10.99 21.29
N SER A 198 -4.62 -11.79 22.09
CA SER A 198 -6.06 -11.64 22.35
C SER A 198 -6.36 -10.55 23.39
N ASP A 199 -7.64 -10.22 23.53
CA ASP A 199 -8.15 -9.18 24.43
C ASP A 199 -7.94 -9.51 25.92
N GLY A 200 -7.96 -10.79 26.29
CA GLY A 200 -7.60 -11.24 27.63
C GLY A 200 -6.19 -10.82 28.04
N LEU A 201 -5.27 -10.59 27.08
CA LEU A 201 -3.94 -10.05 27.37
C LEU A 201 -3.93 -8.51 27.36
N TYR A 202 -4.26 -7.89 26.23
CA TYR A 202 -4.03 -6.44 26.05
C TYR A 202 -4.97 -5.57 26.90
N THR A 203 -6.06 -6.13 27.42
CA THR A 203 -6.93 -5.43 28.39
C THR A 203 -6.24 -5.28 29.74
N HIS A 204 -5.38 -6.22 30.13
CA HIS A 204 -4.73 -6.26 31.44
C HIS A 204 -3.27 -5.83 31.42
N VAL A 205 -2.59 -5.88 30.28
CA VAL A 205 -1.18 -5.50 30.12
C VAL A 205 -1.07 -4.29 29.19
N ALA A 206 -0.48 -3.19 29.67
CA ALA A 206 -0.37 -1.97 28.89
C ALA A 206 0.67 -2.09 27.76
N ASP A 207 0.48 -1.37 26.66
CA ASP A 207 1.33 -1.41 25.48
C ASP A 207 2.82 -1.18 25.78
N ASN A 208 3.15 -0.24 26.67
CA ASN A 208 4.52 0.02 27.09
C ASN A 208 5.14 -1.16 27.86
N GLU A 209 4.35 -1.91 28.61
CA GLU A 209 4.79 -3.11 29.31
C GLU A 209 4.97 -4.28 28.34
N ILE A 210 4.08 -4.42 27.35
CA ILE A 210 4.24 -5.36 26.23
C ILE A 210 5.57 -5.07 25.52
N ALA A 211 5.82 -3.81 25.18
CA ALA A 211 7.03 -3.36 24.51
C ALA A 211 8.29 -3.68 25.32
N ASP A 212 8.30 -3.35 26.62
CA ASP A 212 9.43 -3.59 27.52
C ASP A 212 9.74 -5.08 27.68
N ILE A 213 8.71 -5.90 27.95
CA ILE A 213 8.86 -7.35 28.16
C ILE A 213 9.32 -8.04 26.87
N ALA A 214 8.69 -7.72 25.72
CA ALA A 214 9.05 -8.29 24.43
C ALA A 214 10.47 -7.89 23.97
N SER A 215 10.94 -6.70 24.35
CA SER A 215 12.27 -6.21 24.00
C SER A 215 13.39 -6.84 24.83
N ARG A 216 13.15 -7.11 26.12
CA ARG A 216 14.20 -7.57 27.05
C ARG A 216 14.36 -9.09 27.11
N LEU A 217 13.34 -9.86 26.78
CA LEU A 217 13.31 -11.31 27.01
C LEU A 217 13.34 -12.10 25.71
N SER A 218 13.75 -13.37 25.81
CA SER A 218 13.52 -14.32 24.72
C SER A 218 12.01 -14.49 24.45
N PRO A 219 11.57 -14.81 23.23
CA PRO A 219 10.15 -15.00 22.92
C PRO A 219 9.41 -15.88 23.93
N ALA A 220 9.98 -17.02 24.30
CA ALA A 220 9.36 -17.95 25.24
C ALA A 220 9.24 -17.39 26.67
N GLN A 221 10.23 -16.59 27.12
CA GLN A 221 10.15 -15.91 28.41
C GLN A 221 9.16 -14.75 28.37
N ALA A 222 9.12 -14.00 27.26
CA ALA A 222 8.17 -12.91 27.05
C ALA A 222 6.73 -13.43 27.10
N CYS A 223 6.38 -14.50 26.38
CA CYS A 223 5.04 -15.09 26.43
C CYS A 223 4.65 -15.48 27.87
N ARG A 224 5.53 -16.18 28.59
CA ARG A 224 5.27 -16.57 29.99
C ARG A 224 5.08 -15.38 30.92
N GLN A 225 5.90 -14.34 30.78
CA GLN A 225 5.83 -13.17 31.64
C GLN A 225 4.60 -12.30 31.34
N LEU A 226 4.22 -12.17 30.06
CA LEU A 226 3.01 -11.46 29.65
C LEU A 226 1.75 -12.15 30.18
N VAL A 227 1.65 -13.48 30.02
CA VAL A 227 0.52 -14.25 30.55
C VAL A 227 0.46 -14.18 32.08
N ALA A 228 1.59 -14.41 32.78
CA ALA A 228 1.62 -14.32 34.23
C ALA A 228 1.23 -12.93 34.75
N LEU A 229 1.59 -11.86 34.03
CA LEU A 229 1.21 -10.49 34.39
C LEU A 229 -0.30 -10.25 34.20
N ALA A 230 -0.89 -10.77 33.13
CA ALA A 230 -2.35 -10.69 32.90
C ALA A 230 -3.13 -11.50 33.97
N GLU A 231 -2.68 -12.72 34.29
CA GLU A 231 -3.27 -13.56 35.34
C GLU A 231 -3.20 -12.89 36.72
N GLN A 232 -2.05 -12.30 37.07
CA GLN A 232 -1.88 -11.57 38.32
C GLN A 232 -2.85 -10.37 38.43
N ARG A 233 -3.22 -9.77 37.29
CA ARG A 233 -4.15 -8.64 37.20
C ARG A 233 -5.61 -9.07 37.05
N GLY A 234 -5.88 -10.37 37.18
CA GLY A 234 -7.23 -10.91 37.26
C GLY A 234 -7.97 -10.91 35.93
N THR A 235 -7.29 -11.23 34.82
CA THR A 235 -7.98 -11.59 33.57
C THR A 235 -9.00 -12.70 33.80
N ASP A 236 -10.19 -12.54 33.25
CA ASP A 236 -11.30 -13.47 33.31
C ASP A 236 -11.62 -14.12 31.94
N ASP A 237 -10.79 -13.85 30.93
CA ASP A 237 -10.94 -14.37 29.58
C ASP A 237 -9.80 -15.31 29.14
N ASN A 238 -9.95 -15.89 27.96
CA ASN A 238 -8.89 -16.65 27.31
C ASN A 238 -7.67 -15.77 27.01
N LEU A 239 -6.49 -16.37 27.09
CA LEU A 239 -5.21 -15.67 27.07
C LEU A 239 -4.30 -16.25 26.03
N SER A 240 -4.09 -15.51 24.95
CA SER A 240 -3.22 -15.94 23.87
C SER A 240 -2.22 -14.87 23.49
N VAL A 241 -0.97 -15.30 23.31
CA VAL A 241 0.12 -14.44 22.87
C VAL A 241 1.09 -15.23 21.99
N GLN A 242 1.53 -14.61 20.90
CA GLN A 242 2.70 -15.03 20.15
C GLN A 242 3.73 -13.91 20.13
N VAL A 243 5.00 -14.25 20.34
CA VAL A 243 6.12 -13.32 20.17
C VAL A 243 7.03 -13.89 19.09
N ILE A 244 7.18 -13.14 18.00
CA ILE A 244 8.04 -13.49 16.87
C ILE A 244 9.22 -12.52 16.85
N GLN A 245 10.40 -13.04 17.12
CA GLN A 245 11.67 -12.35 17.02
C GLN A 245 12.27 -12.51 15.64
N ILE A 246 12.59 -11.37 15.01
CA ILE A 246 13.37 -11.35 13.78
C ILE A 246 14.85 -11.40 14.17
N ASN A 247 15.43 -12.58 14.01
CA ASN A 247 16.82 -12.84 14.35
C ASN A 247 17.76 -12.35 13.25
N ASP A 248 17.34 -12.53 12.00
CA ASP A 248 18.08 -12.08 10.84
C ASP A 248 17.14 -11.84 9.65
N VAL A 249 17.52 -10.91 8.78
CA VAL A 249 16.79 -10.57 7.56
C VAL A 249 17.79 -10.65 6.42
N GLU A 250 17.54 -11.52 5.44
CA GLU A 250 18.37 -11.52 4.24
C GLU A 250 18.17 -10.19 3.50
N GLU A 251 19.26 -9.52 3.17
CA GLU A 251 19.21 -8.37 2.27
C GLU A 251 18.73 -8.83 0.90
N ILE A 252 17.56 -8.33 0.52
CA ILE A 252 16.86 -8.73 -0.69
C ILE A 252 16.72 -7.52 -1.58
N THR A 253 17.13 -7.70 -2.82
CA THR A 253 16.99 -6.71 -3.87
C THR A 253 16.18 -7.32 -5.02
N TYR A 254 15.42 -6.50 -5.72
CA TYR A 254 14.50 -6.95 -6.76
C TYR A 254 15.09 -6.66 -8.13
N TYR A 255 15.52 -7.69 -8.86
CA TYR A 255 16.03 -7.55 -10.23
C TYR A 255 14.96 -7.98 -11.23
N ARG A 256 14.49 -7.06 -12.09
CA ARG A 256 13.45 -7.32 -13.11
C ARG A 256 12.18 -8.00 -12.55
N GLY A 257 11.80 -7.69 -11.31
CA GLY A 257 10.62 -8.28 -10.65
C GLY A 257 10.84 -9.65 -9.99
N ALA A 258 12.09 -10.15 -9.94
CA ALA A 258 12.45 -11.35 -9.21
C ALA A 258 13.30 -11.01 -7.96
N PRO A 259 13.04 -11.64 -6.80
CA PRO A 259 13.87 -11.45 -5.61
C PRO A 259 15.25 -12.10 -5.82
N MET A 260 16.31 -11.31 -5.72
CA MET A 260 17.69 -11.77 -5.66
C MET A 260 18.12 -11.87 -4.19
N TYR A 261 18.57 -13.07 -3.81
CA TYR A 261 18.96 -13.35 -2.44
C TYR A 261 20.48 -13.33 -2.30
N HIS A 262 20.97 -12.42 -1.47
CA HIS A 262 22.38 -12.39 -1.11
C HIS A 262 22.68 -13.56 -0.18
N LYS A 263 23.64 -14.40 -0.54
CA LYS A 263 24.24 -15.32 0.43
C LYS A 263 24.98 -14.44 1.45
N PRO A 264 24.94 -14.72 2.77
CA PRO A 264 25.76 -13.98 3.72
C PRO A 264 27.23 -14.25 3.40
N SER A 265 27.81 -13.40 2.56
CA SER A 265 29.24 -13.16 2.57
C SER A 265 29.57 -12.50 3.90
N ALA A 266 30.74 -12.83 4.44
CA ALA A 266 31.40 -11.98 5.43
C ALA A 266 31.20 -10.50 5.06
N PRO A 267 31.02 -9.60 6.06
CA PRO A 267 30.56 -8.22 5.86
C PRO A 267 31.16 -7.70 4.56
N SER A 268 30.32 -7.48 3.55
CA SER A 268 30.80 -6.87 2.33
C SER A 268 31.35 -5.51 2.75
N ASP A 269 32.64 -5.34 2.55
CA ASP A 269 33.39 -4.17 2.99
C ASP A 269 32.63 -2.88 2.65
N GLY A 270 32.13 -2.14 3.65
CA GLY A 270 32.08 -0.67 3.67
C GLY A 270 31.21 0.15 2.70
N TYR A 271 30.32 -0.39 1.86
CA TYR A 271 29.65 0.42 0.80
C TYR A 271 28.19 0.86 1.05
N GLU A 272 27.40 0.22 1.91
CA GLU A 272 26.05 0.71 2.24
C GLU A 272 26.08 1.81 3.31
N LEU A 273 25.30 2.88 3.08
CA LEU A 273 25.21 4.04 3.96
C LEU A 273 24.20 3.77 5.08
N HIS A 274 24.58 4.03 6.33
CA HIS A 274 23.74 3.81 7.51
C HIS A 274 23.74 5.02 8.47
N PRO A 275 22.71 5.17 9.31
CA PRO A 275 22.72 6.15 10.39
C PRO A 275 23.98 6.06 11.26
N GLY A 276 24.56 7.21 11.60
CA GLY A 276 25.82 7.34 12.33
C GLY A 276 27.05 7.52 11.44
N GLN A 277 26.94 7.33 10.12
CA GLN A 277 28.03 7.59 9.17
C GLN A 277 28.00 9.04 8.65
N THR A 278 29.14 9.52 8.16
CA THR A 278 29.24 10.82 7.46
C THR A 278 29.56 10.57 5.99
N LEU A 279 28.67 11.01 5.10
CA LEU A 279 28.85 10.95 3.65
C LEU A 279 29.64 12.17 3.15
N ASP A 280 30.71 11.92 2.40
CA ASP A 280 31.62 12.93 1.81
C ASP A 280 32.05 14.03 2.79
N GLU A 281 32.31 13.66 4.05
CA GLU A 281 32.70 14.57 5.15
C GLU A 281 31.72 15.73 5.40
N ARG A 282 30.54 15.71 4.76
CA ARG A 282 29.58 16.81 4.78
C ARG A 282 28.24 16.39 5.36
N PHE A 283 27.71 15.22 5.03
CA PHE A 283 26.35 14.85 5.43
C PHE A 283 26.38 13.78 6.51
N PHE A 284 26.19 14.19 7.77
CA PHE A 284 26.09 13.25 8.88
C PHE A 284 24.69 12.61 8.90
N ILE A 285 24.61 11.31 8.62
CA ILE A 285 23.37 10.57 8.48
C ILE A 285 22.79 10.29 9.87
N THR A 286 21.61 10.83 10.15
CA THR A 286 21.00 10.73 11.49
C THR A 286 19.96 9.61 11.58
N GLU A 287 19.15 9.43 10.55
CA GLU A 287 18.08 8.43 10.52
C GLU A 287 17.69 8.07 9.08
N THR A 288 17.11 6.90 8.89
CA THR A 288 16.48 6.49 7.63
C THR A 288 15.04 7.00 7.62
N ILE A 289 14.67 7.83 6.65
CA ILE A 289 13.30 8.36 6.50
C ILE A 289 12.41 7.35 5.79
N SER A 290 12.92 6.78 4.70
CA SER A 290 12.17 5.84 3.87
C SER A 290 13.12 5.00 3.03
N ARG A 291 12.76 3.73 2.79
CA ARG A 291 13.44 2.84 1.85
C ARG A 291 12.43 2.47 0.77
N SER A 292 12.75 2.82 -0.49
CA SER A 292 11.93 2.45 -1.65
C SER A 292 12.60 1.29 -2.41
N GLY A 293 12.00 0.83 -3.51
CA GLY A 293 12.59 -0.20 -4.36
C GLY A 293 13.82 0.25 -5.18
N MET A 294 14.16 1.54 -5.18
CA MET A 294 15.25 2.10 -6.02
C MET A 294 16.28 2.94 -5.25
N ALA A 295 15.88 3.52 -4.13
CA ALA A 295 16.72 4.40 -3.33
C ALA A 295 16.31 4.39 -1.86
N THR A 296 17.26 4.73 -0.98
CA THR A 296 17.01 5.05 0.42
C THR A 296 17.07 6.55 0.62
N ILE A 297 16.10 7.10 1.34
CA ILE A 297 16.07 8.50 1.75
C ILE A 297 16.45 8.56 3.23
N PHE A 298 17.52 9.28 3.51
CA PHE A 298 18.01 9.52 4.86
C PHE A 298 17.75 10.96 5.28
N LYS A 299 17.56 11.18 6.57
CA LYS A 299 17.76 12.50 7.17
C LYS A 299 19.23 12.63 7.52
N ALA A 300 19.79 13.79 7.22
CA ALA A 300 21.16 14.11 7.56
C ALA A 300 21.27 15.54 8.10
N THR A 301 22.36 15.79 8.82
CA THR A 301 22.82 17.14 9.12
C THR A 301 23.90 17.51 8.12
N ASP A 302 23.71 18.59 7.35
CA ASP A 302 24.77 19.18 6.55
C ASP A 302 25.76 19.87 7.50
N LEU A 303 26.96 19.31 7.64
CA LEU A 303 28.00 19.79 8.53
C LEU A 303 28.56 21.15 8.11
N LYS A 304 28.39 21.55 6.84
CA LYS A 304 28.83 22.85 6.30
C LYS A 304 27.86 23.97 6.71
N THR A 305 26.55 23.74 6.57
CA THR A 305 25.52 24.76 6.85
C THR A 305 24.86 24.61 8.22
N ARG A 306 25.02 23.45 8.86
CA ARG A 306 24.30 22.99 10.07
C ARG A 306 22.79 22.83 9.88
N GLU A 307 22.31 22.81 8.63
CA GLU A 307 20.91 22.59 8.32
C GLU A 307 20.58 21.09 8.29
N THR A 308 19.32 20.75 8.58
CA THR A 308 18.80 19.40 8.36
C THR A 308 18.39 19.25 6.90
N VAL A 309 18.86 18.18 6.26
CA VAL A 309 18.63 17.87 4.85
C VAL A 309 18.11 16.44 4.67
N ALA A 310 17.49 16.17 3.53
CA ALA A 310 17.16 14.82 3.10
C ALA A 310 18.15 14.37 2.02
N VAL A 311 18.75 13.20 2.19
CA VAL A 311 19.75 12.61 1.28
C VAL A 311 19.15 11.36 0.66
N LYS A 312 18.85 11.42 -0.64
CA LYS A 312 18.34 10.30 -1.43
C LYS A 312 19.55 9.60 -2.07
N VAL A 313 19.78 8.35 -1.70
CA VAL A 313 20.91 7.52 -2.15
C VAL A 313 20.34 6.31 -2.90
N PRO A 314 20.62 6.16 -4.20
CA PRO A 314 20.19 4.99 -4.96
C PRO A 314 20.93 3.74 -4.48
N PHE A 315 20.34 2.55 -4.65
CA PHE A 315 21.07 1.32 -4.34
C PHE A 315 22.20 1.05 -5.35
N MET A 316 23.28 0.41 -4.89
CA MET A 316 24.48 0.10 -5.68
C MET A 316 24.18 -0.61 -7.01
N GLU A 317 23.15 -1.46 -7.05
CA GLU A 317 22.78 -2.22 -8.25
C GLU A 317 22.25 -1.32 -9.37
N PHE A 318 21.69 -0.16 -9.01
CA PHE A 318 21.23 0.88 -9.93
C PHE A 318 22.31 1.92 -10.26
N GLU A 319 23.42 1.96 -9.51
CA GLU A 319 24.59 2.78 -9.86
C GLU A 319 25.26 2.28 -11.14
N SER A 320 25.13 0.98 -11.46
CA SER A 320 25.67 0.35 -12.67
C SER A 320 24.70 0.31 -13.86
N ASP A 321 23.41 0.62 -13.66
CA ASP A 321 22.43 0.78 -14.75
C ASP A 321 22.53 2.21 -15.33
N ALA A 322 23.20 2.32 -16.49
CA ALA A 322 23.38 3.59 -17.20
C ALA A 322 22.05 4.33 -17.46
N GLY A 323 20.93 3.62 -17.63
CA GLY A 323 19.62 4.24 -17.81
C GLY A 323 19.03 4.78 -16.51
N PHE A 324 19.28 4.13 -15.37
CA PHE A 324 18.86 4.63 -14.07
C PHE A 324 19.70 5.82 -13.62
N TYR A 325 21.01 5.71 -13.74
CA TYR A 325 21.94 6.78 -13.36
C TYR A 325 21.64 8.07 -14.14
N ALA A 326 21.41 7.97 -15.45
CA ALA A 326 21.02 9.12 -16.27
C ALA A 326 19.66 9.75 -15.84
N ARG A 327 18.71 8.94 -15.35
CA ARG A 327 17.44 9.47 -14.80
C ARG A 327 17.67 10.22 -13.49
N PHE A 328 18.51 9.66 -12.63
CA PHE A 328 18.84 10.21 -11.32
C PHE A 328 19.59 11.54 -11.44
N GLU A 329 20.62 11.61 -12.30
CA GLU A 329 21.32 12.86 -12.62
C GLU A 329 20.38 13.91 -13.22
N ARG A 330 19.45 13.49 -14.09
CA ARG A 330 18.51 14.41 -14.73
C ARG A 330 17.46 14.95 -13.75
N GLU A 331 17.04 14.14 -12.78
CA GLU A 331 16.18 14.60 -11.68
C GLU A 331 16.88 15.68 -10.87
N GLU A 332 18.15 15.48 -10.53
CA GLU A 332 18.98 16.47 -9.86
C GLU A 332 19.17 17.74 -10.69
N GLU A 333 19.54 17.60 -11.98
CA GLU A 333 19.75 18.72 -12.89
C GLU A 333 18.51 19.61 -12.98
N ILE A 334 17.33 19.00 -13.11
CA ILE A 334 16.06 19.73 -13.18
C ILE A 334 15.74 20.35 -11.82
N GLY A 335 15.90 19.61 -10.73
CA GLY A 335 15.65 20.11 -9.38
C GLY A 335 16.52 21.32 -9.01
N LEU A 336 17.79 21.33 -9.42
CA LEU A 336 18.72 22.44 -9.20
C LEU A 336 18.39 23.69 -10.05
N ARG A 337 17.62 23.54 -11.13
CA ARG A 337 17.21 24.64 -12.01
C ARG A 337 15.92 25.32 -11.56
N LEU A 338 15.14 24.69 -10.68
CA LEU A 338 13.86 25.20 -10.21
C LEU A 338 14.03 25.82 -8.82
N ASP A 339 13.59 27.06 -8.67
CA ASP A 339 13.56 27.77 -7.41
C ASP A 339 12.19 28.42 -7.20
N HIS A 340 11.34 27.74 -6.44
CA HIS A 340 9.97 28.16 -6.17
C HIS A 340 9.53 27.67 -4.79
N PRO A 341 8.81 28.49 -3.98
CA PRO A 341 8.43 28.13 -2.61
C PRO A 341 7.54 26.89 -2.48
N TYR A 342 6.89 26.47 -3.56
CA TYR A 342 6.03 25.29 -3.62
C TYR A 342 6.65 24.08 -4.33
N ILE A 343 7.94 24.12 -4.63
CA ILE A 343 8.69 23.04 -5.27
C ILE A 343 9.80 22.61 -4.31
N LEU A 344 10.03 21.30 -4.20
CA LEU A 344 11.10 20.77 -3.35
C LEU A 344 12.45 21.38 -3.76
N ARG A 345 13.12 22.03 -2.82
CA ARG A 345 14.42 22.65 -3.05
C ARG A 345 15.56 21.64 -3.02
N PHE A 346 16.37 21.63 -4.07
CA PHE A 346 17.59 20.82 -4.16
C PHE A 346 18.78 21.59 -3.59
N VAL A 347 19.70 20.88 -2.94
CA VAL A 347 20.92 21.45 -2.36
C VAL A 347 22.09 21.11 -3.28
N PRO A 348 22.80 22.11 -3.83
CA PRO A 348 23.98 21.86 -4.65
C PRO A 348 25.09 21.14 -3.89
N VAL A 349 25.70 20.15 -4.54
CA VAL A 349 26.84 19.38 -4.03
C VAL A 349 27.97 19.39 -5.05
N GLU A 350 29.20 19.63 -4.58
CA GLU A 350 30.44 19.79 -5.38
C GLU A 350 30.88 18.48 -6.08
N GLU A 351 31.82 18.58 -7.03
CA GLU A 351 32.14 17.54 -8.05
C GLU A 351 32.88 16.27 -7.54
N HIS A 352 33.18 16.15 -6.25
CA HIS A 352 33.92 15.01 -5.69
C HIS A 352 33.05 14.13 -4.80
N ARG A 353 31.97 13.58 -5.37
CA ARG A 353 31.08 12.66 -4.65
C ARG A 353 31.69 11.26 -4.60
N SER A 354 31.69 10.62 -3.42
CA SER A 354 32.12 9.21 -3.30
C SER A 354 31.15 8.23 -3.96
N ARG A 355 29.89 8.65 -4.14
CA ARG A 355 28.82 7.88 -4.77
C ARG A 355 27.71 8.79 -5.30
N PRO A 356 26.76 8.28 -6.09
CA PRO A 356 25.58 9.03 -6.49
C PRO A 356 24.66 9.31 -5.29
N TYR A 357 24.22 10.55 -5.12
CA TYR A 357 23.16 10.92 -4.20
C TYR A 357 22.60 12.30 -4.57
N ILE A 358 21.36 12.55 -4.16
CA ILE A 358 20.67 13.84 -4.27
C ILE A 358 20.43 14.37 -2.86
N VAL A 359 20.69 15.66 -2.66
CA VAL A 359 20.42 16.34 -1.39
C VAL A 359 19.31 17.35 -1.61
N THR A 360 18.32 17.35 -0.73
CA THR A 360 17.17 18.27 -0.76
C THR A 360 16.92 18.87 0.61
N GLU A 361 16.09 19.91 0.68
CA GLU A 361 15.57 20.38 1.96
C GLU A 361 14.83 19.25 2.70
N TYR A 362 15.00 19.17 4.01
CA TYR A 362 14.21 18.23 4.82
C TYR A 362 12.83 18.82 5.11
N LEU A 363 11.79 18.14 4.64
CA LEU A 363 10.40 18.57 4.85
C LEU A 363 9.79 17.91 6.08
N ARG A 364 9.11 18.71 6.91
CA ARG A 364 8.29 18.23 8.02
C ARG A 364 6.82 18.41 7.65
N GLY A 365 6.08 17.31 7.57
CA GLY A 365 4.73 17.34 7.04
C GLY A 365 4.17 15.95 6.80
N TYR A 366 3.05 15.92 6.09
CA TYR A 366 2.41 14.70 5.59
C TYR A 366 2.19 14.84 4.09
N THR A 367 2.23 13.72 3.36
CA THR A 367 1.83 13.73 1.95
C THR A 367 0.32 13.99 1.84
N LEU A 368 -0.13 14.57 0.72
CA LEU A 368 -1.55 14.72 0.45
C LEU A 368 -2.25 13.35 0.40
N ALA A 369 -1.56 12.29 -0.04
CA ALA A 369 -2.07 10.92 0.04
C ALA A 369 -2.38 10.51 1.49
N HIS A 370 -1.46 10.78 2.42
CA HIS A 370 -1.70 10.52 3.84
C HIS A 370 -2.88 11.35 4.36
N LEU A 371 -3.00 12.61 3.96
CA LEU A 371 -4.14 13.43 4.36
C LEU A 371 -5.47 12.88 3.84
N LEU A 372 -5.55 12.49 2.56
CA LEU A 372 -6.79 11.98 1.95
C LEU A 372 -7.24 10.63 2.50
N ASN A 373 -6.30 9.81 2.99
CA ASN A 373 -6.64 8.57 3.68
C ASN A 373 -7.31 8.82 5.05
N ASN A 374 -6.99 9.93 5.70
CA ASN A 374 -7.46 10.25 7.06
C ASN A 374 -8.59 11.29 7.09
N VAL A 375 -8.65 12.18 6.11
CA VAL A 375 -9.58 13.31 6.03
C VAL A 375 -10.18 13.37 4.63
N ARG A 376 -11.36 12.76 4.48
CA ARG A 376 -12.13 12.74 3.24
C ARG A 376 -13.65 12.74 3.50
N PRO A 377 -14.44 13.50 2.72
CA PRO A 377 -13.99 14.52 1.76
C PRO A 377 -13.34 15.72 2.47
N MET A 378 -12.38 16.36 1.80
CA MET A 378 -11.74 17.59 2.26
C MET A 378 -12.72 18.77 2.14
N PRO A 379 -12.73 19.73 3.09
CA PRO A 379 -13.50 20.96 2.93
C PRO A 379 -13.16 21.67 1.62
N GLU A 380 -14.18 22.07 0.86
CA GLU A 380 -14.03 22.67 -0.48
C GLU A 380 -13.01 23.82 -0.50
N LYS A 381 -13.05 24.71 0.48
CA LYS A 381 -12.14 25.87 0.58
C LYS A 381 -10.66 25.44 0.67
N ASP A 382 -10.38 24.37 1.40
CA ASP A 382 -9.02 23.87 1.58
C ASP A 382 -8.53 23.17 0.31
N ALA A 383 -9.41 22.40 -0.35
CA ALA A 383 -9.12 21.77 -1.63
C ALA A 383 -8.80 22.80 -2.73
N ILE A 384 -9.58 23.89 -2.81
CA ILE A 384 -9.35 25.01 -3.74
C ILE A 384 -8.00 25.67 -3.45
N LYS A 385 -7.71 25.98 -2.18
CA LYS A 385 -6.47 26.65 -1.78
C LYS A 385 -5.25 25.78 -2.09
N LEU A 386 -5.33 24.48 -1.86
CA LEU A 386 -4.26 23.54 -2.18
C LEU A 386 -4.07 23.44 -3.70
N ALA A 387 -5.15 23.24 -4.46
CA ALA A 387 -5.08 23.14 -5.92
C ALA A 387 -4.55 24.42 -6.56
N SER A 388 -4.93 25.60 -6.07
CA SER A 388 -4.42 26.89 -6.57
C SER A 388 -2.90 27.00 -6.39
N ARG A 389 -2.36 26.57 -5.23
CA ARG A 389 -0.90 26.54 -4.99
C ARG A 389 -0.19 25.51 -5.87
N VAL A 390 -0.81 24.36 -6.13
CA VAL A 390 -0.27 23.39 -7.08
C VAL A 390 -0.26 23.99 -8.50
N CYS A 391 -1.31 24.68 -8.93
CA CYS A 391 -1.33 25.39 -10.22
C CYS A 391 -0.21 26.44 -10.33
N GLU A 392 0.08 27.18 -9.26
CA GLU A 392 1.17 28.16 -9.21
C GLU A 392 2.53 27.50 -9.46
N ALA A 393 2.82 26.41 -8.75
CA ALA A 393 4.05 25.64 -8.94
C ALA A 393 4.13 25.01 -10.35
N LEU A 394 3.03 24.45 -10.85
CA LEU A 394 2.98 23.87 -12.19
C LEU A 394 3.20 24.91 -13.28
N ALA A 395 2.62 26.11 -13.14
CA ALA A 395 2.84 27.21 -14.08
C ALA A 395 4.32 27.57 -14.15
N TYR A 396 4.97 27.72 -13.00
CA TYR A 396 6.41 27.96 -12.91
C TYR A 396 7.23 26.84 -13.58
N MET A 397 6.93 25.57 -13.28
CA MET A 397 7.61 24.42 -13.92
C MET A 397 7.46 24.46 -15.44
N HIS A 398 6.24 24.69 -15.94
CA HIS A 398 5.91 24.69 -17.36
C HIS A 398 6.63 25.83 -18.11
N GLU A 399 6.74 27.02 -17.51
CA GLU A 399 7.50 28.15 -18.04
C GLU A 399 9.00 27.83 -18.16
N HIS A 400 9.52 26.99 -17.26
CA HIS A 400 10.91 26.50 -17.29
C HIS A 400 11.10 25.25 -18.17
N GLY A 401 10.06 24.85 -18.92
CA GLY A 401 10.10 23.70 -19.83
C GLY A 401 10.06 22.33 -19.14
N VAL A 402 9.68 22.30 -17.85
CA VAL A 402 9.57 21.08 -17.05
C VAL A 402 8.10 20.69 -16.94
N ILE A 403 7.76 19.45 -17.33
CA ILE A 403 6.42 18.87 -17.18
C ILE A 403 6.54 17.72 -16.18
N HIS A 404 5.67 17.68 -15.17
CA HIS A 404 5.79 16.73 -14.07
C HIS A 404 5.52 15.28 -14.48
N ARG A 405 4.44 15.04 -15.24
CA ARG A 405 4.01 13.73 -15.79
C ARG A 405 3.69 12.60 -14.81
N ASP A 406 3.88 12.80 -13.52
CA ASP A 406 3.54 11.83 -12.46
C ASP A 406 2.94 12.56 -11.26
N LEU A 407 2.14 13.59 -11.51
CA LEU A 407 1.49 14.35 -10.45
C LEU A 407 0.42 13.48 -9.78
N LYS A 408 0.54 13.29 -8.46
CA LYS A 408 -0.34 12.47 -7.64
C LYS A 408 -0.24 12.89 -6.16
N PRO A 409 -1.20 12.52 -5.30
CA PRO A 409 -1.19 12.92 -3.89
C PRO A 409 0.07 12.53 -3.11
N GLN A 410 0.76 11.45 -3.48
CA GLN A 410 2.02 11.03 -2.84
C GLN A 410 3.17 12.02 -3.11
N ASN A 411 3.10 12.76 -4.21
CA ASN A 411 4.16 13.68 -4.66
C ASN A 411 3.91 15.12 -4.21
N ILE A 412 2.90 15.35 -3.37
CA ILE A 412 2.61 16.65 -2.75
C ILE A 412 2.79 16.52 -1.25
N MET A 413 3.78 17.19 -0.68
CA MET A 413 3.94 17.32 0.76
C MET A 413 3.15 18.52 1.26
N ILE A 414 2.39 18.37 2.33
CA ILE A 414 1.76 19.44 3.11
C ILE A 414 2.62 19.65 4.35
N CYS A 415 3.29 20.80 4.41
CA CYS A 415 4.23 21.12 5.46
C CYS A 415 3.51 21.65 6.71
N TYR A 416 4.11 21.48 7.89
CA TYR A 416 3.53 21.95 9.16
C TYR A 416 3.38 23.48 9.24
N ASP A 417 4.10 24.23 8.41
CA ASP A 417 3.93 25.67 8.25
C ASP A 417 2.69 26.03 7.38
N GLY A 418 1.93 25.03 6.93
CA GLY A 418 0.75 25.19 6.10
C GLY A 418 1.04 25.49 4.62
N THR A 419 2.29 25.33 4.17
CA THR A 419 2.68 25.41 2.75
C THR A 419 2.67 24.01 2.09
N ILE A 420 3.01 23.95 0.80
CA ILE A 420 3.15 22.67 0.07
C ILE A 420 4.51 22.57 -0.59
N ARG A 421 5.00 21.36 -0.86
CA ARG A 421 6.10 21.09 -1.80
C ARG A 421 5.69 20.02 -2.80
N ILE A 422 5.88 20.31 -4.07
CA ILE A 422 5.84 19.32 -5.17
C ILE A 422 7.18 18.61 -5.22
N MET A 423 7.15 17.28 -5.27
CA MET A 423 8.31 16.39 -5.24
C MET A 423 8.30 15.43 -6.43
N ASP A 424 9.43 14.76 -6.70
CA ASP A 424 9.56 13.64 -7.65
C ASP A 424 9.01 13.94 -9.07
N PHE A 425 9.62 14.89 -9.77
CA PHE A 425 9.28 15.21 -11.15
C PHE A 425 9.54 13.96 -12.02
N GLY A 426 8.48 13.31 -12.50
CA GLY A 426 8.42 11.96 -13.11
C GLY A 426 9.16 11.77 -14.44
N ILE A 427 10.38 12.29 -14.54
CA ILE A 427 11.32 12.22 -15.67
C ILE A 427 11.64 10.75 -16.02
N ALA A 428 11.54 9.84 -15.04
CA ALA A 428 11.82 8.42 -15.20
C ALA A 428 10.93 7.70 -16.22
N LYS A 429 9.73 8.21 -16.51
CA LYS A 429 8.81 7.60 -17.48
C LYS A 429 9.08 8.00 -18.94
N ALA A 430 10.00 8.94 -19.20
CA ALA A 430 10.02 9.69 -20.46
C ALA A 430 10.94 9.16 -21.57
N GLU A 431 11.88 8.24 -21.31
CA GLU A 431 12.75 7.69 -22.37
C GLU A 431 12.21 6.40 -23.00
N GLU A 432 11.35 5.65 -22.31
CA GLU A 432 10.63 4.54 -22.91
C GLU A 432 9.37 5.04 -23.63
N GLY A 433 9.57 5.81 -24.70
CA GLY A 433 8.59 5.98 -25.77
C GLY A 433 8.30 4.68 -26.54
N ARG A 434 8.55 3.51 -25.95
CA ARG A 434 8.06 2.23 -26.45
C ARG A 434 6.69 2.04 -25.82
N ARG A 435 5.73 1.61 -26.66
CA ARG A 435 4.39 1.14 -26.26
C ARG A 435 4.44 0.60 -24.84
N ILE A 436 3.54 1.06 -23.97
CA ILE A 436 3.25 0.40 -22.70
C ILE A 436 2.91 -1.07 -23.05
N THR A 437 3.92 -1.93 -23.06
CA THR A 437 3.77 -3.34 -23.37
C THR A 437 3.49 -4.05 -22.06
N PHE A 438 2.48 -4.93 -22.07
CA PHE A 438 1.97 -5.70 -20.95
C PHE A 438 3.03 -6.38 -20.06
N ALA A 439 4.26 -6.58 -20.55
CA ALA A 439 5.39 -7.16 -19.81
C ALA A 439 6.18 -6.17 -18.92
N GLY A 440 5.87 -4.86 -18.96
CA GLY A 440 6.59 -3.80 -18.21
C GLY A 440 5.86 -3.28 -16.96
N PHE A 441 4.66 -3.78 -16.64
CA PHE A 441 4.01 -3.48 -15.38
C PHE A 441 4.64 -4.32 -14.26
N SER A 442 5.79 -3.85 -13.77
CA SER A 442 6.28 -4.24 -12.44
C SER A 442 5.37 -3.61 -11.37
N PRO A 443 5.13 -4.26 -10.22
CA PRO A 443 4.48 -3.65 -9.04
C PRO A 443 5.13 -2.33 -8.57
N ALA A 444 6.34 -2.00 -9.04
CA ALA A 444 7.01 -0.73 -8.82
C ALA A 444 6.41 0.46 -9.59
N VAL A 445 5.49 0.23 -10.53
CA VAL A 445 4.77 1.30 -11.24
C VAL A 445 3.49 1.58 -10.45
N GLY A 446 3.52 2.63 -9.61
CA GLY A 446 2.41 3.00 -8.72
C GLY A 446 1.04 3.15 -9.39
N THR A 447 -0.01 3.28 -8.58
CA THR A 447 -1.41 3.26 -9.02
C THR A 447 -1.69 4.34 -10.07
N PRO A 448 -2.26 4.00 -11.24
CA PRO A 448 -2.46 4.90 -12.38
C PRO A 448 -3.64 5.86 -12.19
N ASP A 449 -4.01 6.16 -10.95
CA ASP A 449 -5.32 6.75 -10.65
C ASP A 449 -5.49 8.18 -11.17
N TYR A 450 -4.36 8.87 -11.31
CA TYR A 450 -4.25 10.26 -11.73
C TYR A 450 -3.67 10.41 -13.15
N MET A 451 -3.41 9.30 -13.86
CA MET A 451 -2.84 9.34 -15.21
C MET A 451 -3.82 9.93 -16.22
N ALA A 452 -3.30 10.80 -17.09
CA ALA A 452 -4.10 11.35 -18.18
C ALA A 452 -4.36 10.33 -19.30
N PRO A 453 -5.48 10.44 -20.05
CA PRO A 453 -5.84 9.50 -21.11
C PRO A 453 -4.76 9.33 -22.19
N GLU A 454 -4.02 10.40 -22.50
CA GLU A 454 -2.91 10.36 -23.45
C GLU A 454 -1.72 9.53 -22.93
N GLN A 455 -1.45 9.54 -21.63
CA GLN A 455 -0.40 8.71 -21.02
C GLN A 455 -0.77 7.23 -21.08
N ILE A 456 -2.04 6.89 -20.82
CA ILE A 456 -2.56 5.52 -20.94
C ILE A 456 -2.47 5.01 -22.39
N LYS A 457 -2.64 5.91 -23.37
CA LYS A 457 -2.44 5.62 -24.80
C LYS A 457 -0.97 5.55 -25.22
N GLY A 458 -0.03 5.69 -24.29
CA GLY A 458 1.41 5.69 -24.55
C GLY A 458 1.92 6.94 -25.28
N LYS A 459 1.16 8.05 -25.25
CA LYS A 459 1.63 9.35 -25.75
C LYS A 459 2.37 10.08 -24.62
N ARG A 460 3.37 10.88 -24.99
CA ARG A 460 4.22 11.62 -24.05
C ARG A 460 3.47 12.67 -23.22
N GLY A 461 2.39 13.24 -23.77
CA GLY A 461 1.67 14.35 -23.15
C GLY A 461 2.44 15.68 -23.18
N ASP A 462 1.75 16.75 -22.81
CA ASP A 462 2.31 18.10 -22.64
C ASP A 462 1.93 18.68 -21.26
N ALA A 463 2.10 19.98 -21.04
CA ALA A 463 1.72 20.65 -19.78
C ALA A 463 0.28 20.34 -19.32
N ARG A 464 -0.63 20.07 -20.25
CA ARG A 464 -2.05 19.78 -19.97
C ARG A 464 -2.27 18.39 -19.41
N THR A 465 -1.25 17.52 -19.46
CA THR A 465 -1.23 16.25 -18.75
C THR A 465 -1.23 16.47 -17.24
N ASP A 466 -0.41 17.41 -16.73
CA ASP A 466 -0.37 17.74 -15.30
C ASP A 466 -1.69 18.38 -14.83
N ILE A 467 -2.32 19.19 -15.69
CA ILE A 467 -3.64 19.79 -15.43
C ILE A 467 -4.71 18.70 -15.23
N TYR A 468 -4.71 17.66 -16.07
CA TYR A 468 -5.63 16.54 -15.89
C TYR A 468 -5.40 15.81 -14.56
N SER A 469 -4.13 15.53 -14.24
CA SER A 469 -3.77 14.86 -12.99
C SER A 469 -4.18 15.69 -11.77
N LEU A 470 -4.01 17.01 -11.81
CA LEU A 470 -4.50 17.91 -10.78
C LEU A 470 -6.04 17.92 -10.70
N GLY A 471 -6.73 17.89 -11.84
CA GLY A 471 -8.19 17.74 -11.88
C GLY A 471 -8.66 16.45 -11.20
N ALA A 472 -7.98 15.33 -11.46
CA ALA A 472 -8.26 14.04 -10.81
C ALA A 472 -7.99 14.07 -9.30
N MET A 473 -6.93 14.74 -8.86
CA MET A 473 -6.66 14.95 -7.43
C MET A 473 -7.71 15.86 -6.79
N LEU A 474 -8.11 16.95 -7.45
CA LEU A 474 -9.12 17.87 -6.94
C LEU A 474 -10.49 17.20 -6.82
N TYR A 475 -10.85 16.34 -7.77
CA TYR A 475 -11.99 15.46 -7.68
C TYR A 475 -11.94 14.62 -6.40
N GLU A 476 -10.84 13.89 -6.16
CA GLU A 476 -10.71 13.04 -4.99
C GLU A 476 -10.73 13.85 -3.69
N MET A 477 -10.08 15.02 -3.66
CA MET A 477 -10.13 15.91 -2.51
C MET A 477 -11.57 16.23 -2.11
N VAL A 478 -12.44 16.58 -3.06
CA VAL A 478 -13.80 17.02 -2.73
C VAL A 478 -14.86 15.91 -2.73
N VAL A 479 -14.61 14.78 -3.37
CA VAL A 479 -15.53 13.63 -3.39
C VAL A 479 -15.15 12.60 -2.31
N GLY A 480 -13.88 12.48 -1.97
CA GLY A 480 -13.33 11.47 -1.04
C GLY A 480 -13.03 10.11 -1.67
N ALA A 481 -13.21 9.99 -2.99
CA ALA A 481 -12.90 8.80 -3.79
C ALA A 481 -12.31 9.22 -5.14
N THR A 482 -11.52 8.35 -5.75
CA THR A 482 -10.90 8.63 -7.05
C THR A 482 -11.96 8.72 -8.17
N PRO A 483 -11.68 9.41 -9.29
CA PRO A 483 -12.71 9.67 -10.31
C PRO A 483 -13.19 8.44 -11.08
N PHE A 484 -12.40 7.37 -11.06
CA PHE A 484 -12.69 6.12 -11.75
C PHE A 484 -12.40 4.97 -10.81
N GLU A 485 -13.42 4.16 -10.54
CA GLU A 485 -13.31 2.93 -9.76
C GLU A 485 -13.53 1.71 -10.67
N GLY A 486 -12.99 0.55 -10.28
CA GLY A 486 -13.16 -0.67 -11.04
C GLY A 486 -12.47 -1.87 -10.39
N GLU A 487 -12.96 -3.07 -10.75
CA GLU A 487 -12.51 -4.35 -10.18
C GLU A 487 -11.04 -4.68 -10.45
N ASN A 488 -10.45 -4.06 -11.48
CA ASN A 488 -9.02 -4.19 -11.76
C ASN A 488 -8.45 -2.97 -12.51
N LEU A 489 -7.12 -2.88 -12.50
CA LEU A 489 -6.35 -1.79 -13.10
C LEU A 489 -6.71 -1.48 -14.55
N PHE A 490 -6.93 -2.51 -15.37
CA PHE A 490 -7.21 -2.36 -16.80
C PHE A 490 -8.57 -1.75 -17.04
N VAL A 491 -9.58 -2.10 -16.23
CA VAL A 491 -10.92 -1.51 -16.30
C VAL A 491 -10.85 -0.02 -15.99
N VAL A 492 -10.12 0.35 -14.94
CA VAL A 492 -9.95 1.75 -14.51
C VAL A 492 -9.20 2.57 -15.57
N MET A 493 -8.11 2.03 -16.14
CA MET A 493 -7.39 2.68 -17.25
C MET A 493 -8.25 2.83 -18.51
N ASN A 494 -9.02 1.80 -18.88
CA ASN A 494 -9.91 1.87 -20.02
C ASN A 494 -11.04 2.89 -19.80
N ALA A 495 -11.56 3.00 -18.57
CA ALA A 495 -12.60 3.95 -18.24
C ALA A 495 -12.17 5.39 -18.52
N ARG A 496 -10.96 5.78 -18.10
CA ARG A 496 -10.34 7.09 -18.40
C ARG A 496 -10.23 7.39 -19.90
N VAL A 497 -10.03 6.38 -20.72
CA VAL A 497 -9.88 6.54 -22.17
C VAL A 497 -11.23 6.61 -22.89
N THR A 498 -12.25 5.91 -22.37
CA THR A 498 -13.51 5.66 -23.08
C THR A 498 -14.69 6.47 -22.55
N GLY A 499 -14.62 7.01 -21.35
CA GLY A 499 -15.67 7.85 -20.76
C GLY A 499 -15.12 8.88 -19.77
N ASP A 500 -16.04 9.65 -19.21
CA ASP A 500 -15.80 10.74 -18.28
C ASP A 500 -16.14 10.27 -16.84
N PRO A 501 -15.60 10.92 -15.79
CA PRO A 501 -15.92 10.55 -14.42
C PRO A 501 -17.39 10.89 -14.09
N VAL A 502 -17.92 10.32 -13.00
CA VAL A 502 -19.21 10.75 -12.44
C VAL A 502 -19.11 12.22 -12.05
N ALA A 503 -20.19 13.01 -12.17
CA ALA A 503 -20.13 14.41 -11.77
C ALA A 503 -19.89 14.53 -10.24
N PRO A 504 -18.94 15.35 -9.76
CA PRO A 504 -18.65 15.51 -8.34
C PRO A 504 -19.88 15.71 -7.44
N ARG A 505 -20.86 16.50 -7.88
CA ARG A 505 -22.07 16.81 -7.11
C ARG A 505 -23.09 15.67 -7.04
N GLU A 506 -22.99 14.66 -7.92
CA GLU A 506 -23.77 13.43 -7.79
C GLU A 506 -23.30 12.60 -6.59
N LEU A 507 -22.02 12.68 -6.24
CA LEU A 507 -21.43 11.93 -5.13
C LEU A 507 -21.30 12.76 -3.84
N ASN A 508 -21.00 14.06 -3.96
CA ASN A 508 -20.98 15.00 -2.85
C ASN A 508 -21.78 16.28 -3.19
N PRO A 509 -23.05 16.37 -2.78
CA PRO A 509 -23.91 17.52 -3.05
C PRO A 509 -23.42 18.86 -2.44
N ASN A 510 -22.47 18.82 -1.50
CA ASN A 510 -21.91 20.02 -0.88
C ASN A 510 -20.89 20.74 -1.79
N VAL A 511 -20.43 20.09 -2.87
CA VAL A 511 -19.54 20.72 -3.85
C VAL A 511 -20.28 21.81 -4.61
N SER A 512 -19.68 22.98 -4.73
CA SER A 512 -20.28 24.08 -5.50
C SER A 512 -20.32 23.77 -7.01
N PRO A 513 -21.35 24.24 -7.74
CA PRO A 513 -21.43 24.07 -9.20
C PRO A 513 -20.18 24.59 -9.92
N GLN A 514 -19.60 25.68 -9.41
CA GLN A 514 -18.40 26.29 -9.98
C GLN A 514 -17.18 25.38 -9.82
N LEU A 515 -17.00 24.76 -8.65
CA LEU A 515 -15.88 23.82 -8.47
C LEU A 515 -16.05 22.55 -9.31
N GLU A 516 -17.28 22.03 -9.42
CA GLU A 516 -17.59 20.93 -10.33
C GLU A 516 -17.20 21.26 -11.78
N GLU A 517 -17.55 22.46 -12.27
CA GLU A 517 -17.16 22.91 -13.61
C GLU A 517 -15.63 22.95 -13.77
N VAL A 518 -14.89 23.45 -12.77
CA VAL A 518 -13.42 23.50 -12.80
C VAL A 518 -12.81 22.10 -12.86
N VAL A 519 -13.29 21.17 -12.03
CA VAL A 519 -12.81 19.77 -11.98
C VAL A 519 -13.04 19.09 -13.33
N LEU A 520 -14.27 19.18 -13.86
CA LEU A 520 -14.62 18.53 -15.12
C LEU A 520 -13.89 19.15 -16.32
N HIS A 521 -13.66 20.47 -16.32
CA HIS A 521 -12.88 21.14 -17.37
C HIS A 521 -11.41 20.69 -17.37
N ALA A 522 -10.78 20.56 -16.20
CA ALA A 522 -9.41 20.05 -16.09
C ALA A 522 -9.31 18.59 -16.56
N MET A 523 -10.36 17.80 -16.33
CA MET A 523 -10.42 16.37 -16.66
C MET A 523 -10.96 16.04 -18.06
N GLU A 524 -11.10 17.02 -18.97
CA GLU A 524 -11.50 16.75 -20.36
C GLU A 524 -10.57 15.72 -21.01
N ARG A 525 -11.15 14.69 -21.66
CA ARG A 525 -10.33 13.61 -22.25
C ARG A 525 -9.42 14.09 -23.37
N ASP A 526 -9.87 15.07 -24.15
CA ASP A 526 -9.08 15.72 -25.18
C ASP A 526 -8.27 16.88 -24.55
N PRO A 527 -6.92 16.82 -24.55
CA PRO A 527 -6.10 17.91 -24.03
C PRO A 527 -6.41 19.28 -24.66
N ALA A 528 -6.90 19.34 -25.91
CA ALA A 528 -7.29 20.59 -26.54
C ALA A 528 -8.52 21.27 -25.92
N LYS A 529 -9.32 20.53 -25.14
CA LYS A 529 -10.53 21.02 -24.47
C LYS A 529 -10.32 21.33 -22.98
N ARG A 530 -9.15 21.01 -22.44
CA ARG A 530 -8.74 21.37 -21.06
C ARG A 530 -8.34 22.84 -20.99
N TYR A 531 -8.05 23.31 -19.77
CA TYR A 531 -7.33 24.56 -19.58
C TYR A 531 -6.04 24.59 -20.43
N PRO A 532 -5.75 25.71 -21.11
CA PRO A 532 -4.54 25.83 -21.92
C PRO A 532 -3.27 25.88 -21.05
N THR A 533 -3.35 26.41 -19.83
CA THR A 533 -2.23 26.55 -18.91
C THR A 533 -2.67 26.35 -17.46
N ALA A 534 -1.73 25.98 -16.57
CA ALA A 534 -2.00 25.88 -15.13
C ALA A 534 -2.40 27.25 -14.53
N ALA A 535 -1.84 28.34 -15.04
CA ALA A 535 -2.23 29.70 -14.65
C ALA A 535 -3.69 30.03 -14.97
N ALA A 536 -4.23 29.53 -16.09
CA ALA A 536 -5.65 29.71 -16.44
C ALA A 536 -6.56 28.98 -15.43
N MET A 537 -6.22 27.73 -15.08
CA MET A 537 -6.94 26.98 -14.04
C MET A 537 -6.84 27.67 -12.67
N LYS A 538 -5.66 28.21 -12.30
CA LYS A 538 -5.47 28.99 -11.07
C LYS A 538 -6.39 30.20 -11.01
N GLY A 539 -6.52 30.95 -12.11
CA GLY A 539 -7.38 32.14 -12.17
C GLY A 539 -8.84 31.83 -11.84
N GLU A 540 -9.35 30.68 -12.29
CA GLU A 540 -10.70 30.21 -11.95
C GLU A 540 -10.81 29.70 -10.51
N LEU A 541 -9.79 29.01 -10.00
CA LEU A 541 -9.77 28.58 -8.59
C LEU A 541 -9.72 29.76 -7.61
N ASP A 542 -8.93 30.79 -7.91
CA ASP A 542 -8.79 32.00 -7.08
C ASP A 542 -10.03 32.89 -7.10
N ASN A 543 -10.81 32.83 -8.19
CA ASN A 543 -12.03 33.60 -8.36
C ASN A 543 -13.21 32.69 -8.74
N LEU A 544 -13.45 31.70 -7.88
CA LEU A 544 -14.44 30.65 -8.13
C LEU A 544 -15.84 31.19 -8.46
N ALA A 545 -16.24 32.31 -7.84
CA ALA A 545 -17.55 32.93 -8.09
C ALA A 545 -17.72 33.46 -9.52
N ALA A 546 -16.64 33.71 -10.26
CA ALA A 546 -16.67 34.19 -11.64
C ALA A 546 -16.65 33.05 -12.68
N VAL A 547 -16.53 31.80 -12.25
CA VAL A 547 -16.52 30.63 -13.15
C VAL A 547 -17.87 30.51 -13.85
N SER A 548 -17.82 30.47 -15.18
CA SER A 548 -19.01 30.33 -16.02
C SER A 548 -19.44 28.87 -16.11
N LEU A 549 -20.67 28.57 -15.67
CA LEU A 549 -21.23 27.22 -15.77
C LEU A 549 -21.58 26.93 -17.23
N THR A 550 -20.88 25.98 -17.85
CA THR A 550 -21.09 25.66 -19.27
C THR A 550 -21.96 24.41 -19.46
N GLY A 551 -22.38 23.76 -18.37
CA GLY A 551 -23.12 22.50 -18.39
C GLY A 551 -22.24 21.32 -18.81
N ARG A 552 -20.97 21.27 -18.38
CA ARG A 552 -20.10 20.11 -18.65
C ARG A 552 -20.64 18.83 -18.03
N CYS A 553 -21.19 18.92 -16.81
CA CYS A 553 -21.84 17.80 -16.12
C CYS A 553 -22.92 17.11 -16.98
N ASP A 554 -23.68 17.89 -17.75
CA ASP A 554 -24.80 17.39 -18.56
C ASP A 554 -24.34 16.64 -19.83
N ARG A 555 -23.05 16.73 -20.17
CA ARG A 555 -22.47 16.15 -21.39
C ARG A 555 -21.52 14.98 -21.13
N LEU A 556 -21.41 14.54 -19.88
CA LEU A 556 -20.54 13.43 -19.48
C LEU A 556 -20.95 12.12 -20.17
N GLN A 557 -19.97 11.38 -20.67
CA GLN A 557 -20.18 10.10 -21.33
C GLN A 557 -19.74 8.96 -20.42
N LYS A 558 -20.62 8.00 -20.16
CA LYS A 558 -20.26 6.83 -19.36
C LYS A 558 -19.14 6.02 -20.02
N PRO A 559 -18.19 5.49 -19.24
CA PRO A 559 -17.17 4.56 -19.73
C PRO A 559 -17.76 3.39 -20.52
N THR A 560 -17.12 3.05 -21.64
CA THR A 560 -17.51 1.88 -22.42
C THR A 560 -16.80 0.65 -21.87
N ALA A 561 -17.55 -0.40 -21.52
CA ALA A 561 -16.97 -1.66 -21.06
C ALA A 561 -15.98 -2.22 -22.08
N LEU A 562 -14.89 -2.82 -21.59
CA LEU A 562 -13.98 -3.61 -22.41
C LEU A 562 -14.78 -4.73 -23.09
N LYS A 563 -14.98 -4.64 -24.40
CA LYS A 563 -15.61 -5.72 -25.15
C LYS A 563 -14.70 -6.93 -25.07
N ASN A 564 -15.15 -8.02 -24.45
CA ASN A 564 -14.44 -9.29 -24.41
C ASN A 564 -14.05 -9.69 -25.85
N GLY A 565 -12.75 -9.60 -26.14
CA GLY A 565 -12.16 -10.00 -27.42
C GLY A 565 -12.35 -11.49 -27.75
N TRP A 566 -12.92 -12.27 -26.82
CA TRP A 566 -13.31 -13.66 -27.00
C TRP A 566 -14.06 -13.91 -28.30
N ASN A 567 -14.93 -13.00 -28.76
CA ASN A 567 -15.62 -13.19 -30.03
C ASN A 567 -14.66 -13.12 -31.23
N LYS A 568 -13.66 -12.22 -31.23
CA LYS A 568 -12.63 -12.16 -32.29
C LYS A 568 -11.63 -13.32 -32.17
N ALA A 569 -11.23 -13.69 -30.96
CA ALA A 569 -10.36 -14.83 -30.70
C ALA A 569 -11.00 -16.15 -31.17
N ARG A 570 -12.32 -16.34 -30.96
CA ARG A 570 -13.08 -17.47 -31.49
C ARG A 570 -13.04 -17.54 -33.02
N TRP A 571 -13.19 -16.41 -33.71
CA TRP A 571 -13.09 -16.38 -35.17
C TRP A 571 -11.68 -16.67 -35.69
N VAL A 572 -10.64 -16.20 -34.99
CA VAL A 572 -9.24 -16.50 -35.34
C VAL A 572 -8.92 -17.98 -35.12
N VAL A 573 -9.31 -18.54 -33.97
CA VAL A 573 -9.14 -19.98 -33.68
C VAL A 573 -9.89 -20.83 -34.70
N LEU A 574 -11.13 -20.46 -35.05
CA LEU A 574 -11.91 -21.15 -36.06
C LEU A 574 -11.23 -21.11 -37.45
N ALA A 575 -10.68 -19.96 -37.84
CA ALA A 575 -9.96 -19.83 -39.10
C ALA A 575 -8.68 -20.69 -39.14
N VAL A 576 -7.93 -20.76 -38.04
CA VAL A 576 -6.73 -21.62 -37.92
C VAL A 576 -7.11 -23.10 -38.00
N VAL A 577 -8.19 -23.50 -37.32
CA VAL A 577 -8.70 -24.89 -37.38
C VAL A 577 -9.14 -25.26 -38.80
N ILE A 578 -9.84 -24.36 -39.49
CA ILE A 578 -10.24 -24.58 -40.89
C ILE A 578 -9.02 -24.74 -41.79
N MET A 579 -8.00 -23.89 -41.66
CA MET A 579 -6.76 -24.01 -42.44
C MET A 579 -6.04 -25.34 -42.17
N ALA A 580 -5.98 -25.78 -40.90
CA ALA A 580 -5.37 -27.06 -40.55
C ALA A 580 -6.12 -28.24 -41.18
N ILE A 581 -7.46 -28.22 -41.18
CA ILE A 581 -8.29 -29.25 -41.82
C ILE A 581 -8.06 -29.29 -43.33
N VAL A 582 -8.04 -28.11 -43.99
CA VAL A 582 -7.77 -28.00 -45.43
C VAL A 582 -6.38 -28.53 -45.77
N PHE A 583 -5.37 -28.22 -44.94
CA PHE A 583 -4.02 -28.71 -45.12
C PHE A 583 -3.93 -30.24 -45.00
N ILE A 584 -4.59 -30.84 -43.99
CA ILE A 584 -4.65 -32.29 -43.80
C ILE A 584 -5.34 -32.96 -44.99
N LEU A 585 -6.46 -32.40 -45.48
CA LEU A 585 -7.18 -32.93 -46.65
C LEU A 585 -6.32 -32.87 -47.92
N LEU A 586 -5.58 -31.78 -48.14
CA LEU A 586 -4.62 -31.67 -49.25
C LEU A 586 -3.49 -32.71 -49.13
N LEU A 587 -2.98 -32.92 -47.92
CA LEU A 587 -1.93 -33.91 -47.67
C LEU A 587 -2.42 -35.34 -47.94
N LEU A 588 -3.65 -35.66 -47.55
CA LEU A 588 -4.30 -36.94 -47.85
C LEU A 588 -4.56 -37.12 -49.35
N LEU A 589 -4.96 -36.06 -50.07
CA LEU A 589 -5.13 -36.08 -51.53
C LEU A 589 -3.81 -36.29 -52.27
N ILE A 590 -2.72 -35.71 -51.79
CA ILE A 590 -1.37 -35.92 -52.33
C ILE A 590 -0.91 -37.35 -52.06
N LEU A 591 -1.16 -37.90 -50.86
CA LEU A 591 -0.82 -39.27 -50.51
C LEU A 591 -1.66 -40.32 -51.27
N GLN A 592 -2.90 -39.99 -51.67
CA GLN A 592 -3.73 -40.86 -52.52
C GLN A 592 -3.34 -40.82 -54.00
N ARG A 593 -2.65 -39.78 -54.46
CA ARG A 593 -1.98 -39.77 -55.77
C ARG A 593 -0.61 -40.45 -55.62
N GLY A 594 -0.62 -41.78 -55.58
CA GLY A 594 0.60 -42.58 -55.70
C GLY A 594 1.41 -42.20 -56.96
N PRO A 595 2.72 -42.48 -56.99
CA PRO A 595 3.60 -42.04 -58.07
C PRO A 595 3.04 -42.49 -59.42
N ALA A 596 2.84 -41.53 -60.33
CA ALA A 596 2.51 -41.82 -61.71
C ALA A 596 3.67 -42.65 -62.30
N HIS A 597 3.39 -43.90 -62.66
CA HIS A 597 4.31 -44.80 -63.32
C HIS A 597 4.73 -44.29 -64.71
#